data_AF-A0A6P2N830-F1
#
_entry.id   AF-A0A6P2N830-F1
#
_cell.length_a   1.000
_cell.length_b   1.000
_cell.length_c   1.000
_cell.angle_alpha   90.00
_cell.angle_beta   90.00
_cell.angle_gamma   90.00
#
_symmetry.space_group_name_H-M   'P 1'
#
loop_
_entity.id
_entity.type
_entity.pdbx_description
1 polymer ?
#
loop_
_entity_poly.entity_id
_entity_poly.type
_entity_poly.pdbx_seq_one_letter_code
_entity_poly.pdbx_strand_id
1 'polypeptide(L)'
;MDDCRFCASGLTAATVSLALEYVYQPHPRFWRDFNIAFLVRALTLCVPDWRAAINRAGHASGGATRLLADVEEYVRVNAFDEANAEMLRALPVHMRPTDGATAFEWLSAQLARKGKMEELDFARRDGDVCGEGALDALHCIEEAAAGRHIERTGMLVAKVYREAVMKEHVAH
;
A
#
# COMPACT_ATOMS: atom_id res chain seq x y z
N MET A 1 2.09 -17.42 -19.73
CA MET A 1 1.49 -16.59 -18.66
C MET A 1 0.39 -15.84 -19.35
N ASP A 2 -0.85 -16.30 -19.23
CA ASP A 2 -1.96 -15.61 -19.89
C ASP A 2 -2.11 -14.26 -19.19
N ASP A 3 -1.81 -13.20 -19.94
CA ASP A 3 -1.98 -11.83 -19.48
C ASP A 3 -3.43 -11.63 -19.05
N CYS A 4 -3.64 -10.87 -17.99
CA CYS A 4 -4.96 -10.58 -17.43
C CYS A 4 -5.80 -9.68 -18.36
N ARG A 5 -5.42 -9.58 -19.65
CA ARG A 5 -5.92 -8.64 -20.67
C ARG A 5 -6.15 -7.24 -20.11
N PHE A 6 -5.30 -6.84 -19.16
CA PHE A 6 -5.47 -5.61 -18.43
C PHE A 6 -5.23 -4.44 -19.37
N CYS A 7 -6.28 -3.67 -19.67
CA CYS A 7 -6.21 -2.58 -20.62
C CYS A 7 -6.55 -1.24 -19.96
N ALA A 8 -6.42 -0.15 -20.72
CA ALA A 8 -6.52 1.19 -20.17
C ALA A 8 -7.86 1.48 -19.44
N SER A 9 -8.98 0.87 -19.85
CA SER A 9 -10.27 1.07 -19.18
C SER A 9 -10.32 0.52 -17.75
N GLY A 10 -9.51 -0.50 -17.46
CA GLY A 10 -9.34 -1.05 -16.13
C GLY A 10 -8.35 -0.27 -15.27
N LEU A 11 -7.63 0.71 -15.83
CA LEU A 11 -6.54 1.39 -15.13
C LEU A 11 -7.05 2.47 -14.16
N THR A 12 -7.33 2.06 -12.94
CA THR A 12 -7.76 2.92 -11.84
C THR A 12 -6.77 2.87 -10.68
N ALA A 13 -6.84 3.84 -9.76
CA ALA A 13 -5.98 3.84 -8.57
C ALA A 13 -6.19 2.56 -7.75
N ALA A 14 -7.44 2.14 -7.58
CA ALA A 14 -7.80 0.90 -6.89
C ALA A 14 -7.14 -0.34 -7.52
N THR A 15 -7.22 -0.50 -8.85
CA THR A 15 -6.60 -1.66 -9.53
C THR A 15 -5.07 -1.64 -9.45
N VAL A 16 -4.47 -0.45 -9.47
CA VAL A 16 -3.01 -0.31 -9.30
C VAL A 16 -2.62 -0.63 -7.87
N SER A 17 -3.34 -0.13 -6.86
CA SER A 17 -3.13 -0.47 -5.46
C SER A 17 -3.27 -1.96 -5.21
N LEU A 18 -4.25 -2.65 -5.81
CA LEU A 18 -4.36 -4.11 -5.72
C LEU A 18 -3.16 -4.83 -6.36
N ALA A 19 -2.65 -4.33 -7.48
CA ALA A 19 -1.44 -4.88 -8.07
C ALA A 19 -0.22 -4.70 -7.15
N LEU A 20 -0.11 -3.55 -6.46
CA LEU A 20 0.93 -3.29 -5.47
C LEU A 20 0.81 -4.21 -4.25
N GLU A 21 -0.41 -4.42 -3.74
CA GLU A 21 -0.70 -5.39 -2.68
C GLU A 21 -0.32 -6.82 -3.06
N TYR A 22 -0.56 -7.20 -4.31
CA TYR A 22 -0.23 -8.54 -4.82
C TYR A 22 1.29 -8.80 -4.84
N VAL A 23 2.08 -7.77 -5.17
CA VAL A 23 3.56 -7.88 -5.24
C VAL A 23 4.24 -7.49 -3.94
N TYR A 24 3.49 -7.04 -2.94
CA TYR A 24 4.01 -6.65 -1.63
C TYR A 24 4.76 -7.80 -0.99
N GLN A 25 5.96 -7.51 -0.49
CA GLN A 25 6.71 -8.39 0.37
C GLN A 25 6.86 -7.76 1.75
N PRO A 26 6.46 -8.45 2.83
CA PRO A 26 6.54 -7.94 4.20
C PRO A 26 7.98 -7.91 4.73
N HIS A 27 8.81 -7.06 4.12
CA HIS A 27 10.16 -6.76 4.58
C HIS A 27 10.29 -5.29 4.95
N PRO A 28 11.16 -4.92 5.90
CA PRO A 28 11.42 -3.53 6.21
C PRO A 28 11.82 -2.74 4.96
N ARG A 29 11.38 -1.49 4.86
CA ARG A 29 11.62 -0.56 3.75
C ARG A 29 10.95 -0.87 2.41
N PHE A 30 10.11 -1.90 2.27
CA PHE A 30 9.50 -2.22 0.98
C PHE A 30 8.77 -1.00 0.40
N TRP A 31 7.89 -0.39 1.20
CA TRP A 31 7.09 0.74 0.74
C TRP A 31 7.90 2.04 0.68
N ARG A 32 8.79 2.23 1.66
CA ARG A 32 9.66 3.42 1.71
C ARG A 32 10.61 3.51 0.50
N ASP A 33 11.07 2.37 0.01
CA ASP A 33 12.00 2.30 -1.13
C ASP A 33 11.26 2.08 -2.47
N PHE A 34 9.92 2.00 -2.46
CA PHE A 34 9.13 1.84 -3.67
C PHE A 34 9.21 3.08 -4.57
N ASN A 35 9.60 2.88 -5.83
CA ASN A 35 9.82 3.96 -6.78
C ASN A 35 8.66 4.07 -7.79
N ILE A 36 7.92 5.17 -7.74
CA ILE A 36 6.81 5.45 -8.67
C ILE A 36 7.26 5.48 -10.13
N ALA A 37 8.50 5.87 -10.42
CA ALA A 37 9.03 5.81 -11.78
C ALA A 37 9.13 4.36 -12.30
N PHE A 38 9.34 3.38 -11.42
CA PHE A 38 9.28 1.96 -11.78
C PHE A 38 7.86 1.55 -12.15
N LEU A 39 6.87 1.94 -11.35
CA LEU A 39 5.45 1.73 -11.67
C LEU A 39 5.08 2.35 -13.02
N VAL A 40 5.46 3.60 -13.26
CA VAL A 40 5.19 4.29 -14.54
C VAL A 40 5.77 3.52 -15.73
N ARG A 41 7.00 3.00 -15.60
CA ARG A 41 7.62 2.17 -16.65
C ARG A 41 6.84 0.86 -16.85
N ALA A 42 6.46 0.18 -15.77
CA ALA A 42 5.65 -1.03 -15.84
C ALA A 42 4.30 -0.78 -16.54
N LEU A 43 3.61 0.31 -16.19
CA LEU A 43 2.37 0.72 -16.85
C LEU A 43 2.56 0.98 -18.35
N THR A 44 3.66 1.65 -18.74
CA THR A 44 3.97 1.90 -20.15
C THR A 44 4.28 0.61 -20.92
N LEU A 45 4.90 -0.38 -20.27
CA LEU A 45 5.17 -1.68 -20.89
C LEU A 45 3.90 -2.53 -21.04
N CYS A 46 3.03 -2.56 -20.03
CA CYS A 46 1.81 -3.38 -20.04
C CYS A 46 0.68 -2.74 -20.85
N VAL A 47 0.54 -1.41 -20.80
CA VAL A 47 -0.52 -0.66 -21.48
C VAL A 47 0.12 0.51 -22.23
N PRO A 48 0.54 0.30 -23.50
CA PRO A 48 1.03 1.38 -24.34
C PRO A 48 0.04 2.55 -24.40
N ASP A 49 0.55 3.78 -24.37
CA ASP A 49 -0.23 5.03 -24.41
C ASP A 49 -1.31 5.18 -23.32
N TRP A 50 -1.17 4.48 -22.19
CA TRP A 50 -2.13 4.53 -21.09
C TRP A 50 -2.49 5.96 -20.67
N ARG A 51 -1.52 6.89 -20.66
CA ARG A 51 -1.75 8.31 -20.32
C ARG A 51 -2.79 8.96 -21.24
N ALA A 52 -2.64 8.79 -22.55
CA ALA A 52 -3.59 9.32 -23.52
C ALA A 52 -4.96 8.65 -23.34
N ALA A 53 -4.96 7.33 -23.10
CA ALA A 53 -6.18 6.57 -22.95
C ALA A 53 -7.02 6.99 -21.73
N ILE A 54 -6.39 7.24 -20.58
CA ILE A 54 -7.09 7.61 -19.33
C ILE A 54 -7.35 9.12 -19.20
N ASN A 55 -6.67 9.95 -19.97
CA ASN A 55 -6.97 11.39 -20.05
C ASN A 55 -8.24 11.67 -20.88
N ARG A 56 -8.83 10.66 -21.52
CA ARG A 56 -10.12 10.80 -22.20
C ARG A 56 -11.21 11.15 -21.20
N ALA A 57 -12.10 12.06 -21.61
CA ALA A 57 -13.23 12.47 -20.79
C ALA A 57 -14.10 11.26 -20.40
N GLY A 58 -14.52 11.22 -19.13
CA GLY A 58 -15.34 10.13 -18.58
C GLY A 58 -14.56 8.92 -18.09
N HIS A 59 -13.23 8.91 -18.15
CA HIS A 59 -12.43 7.83 -17.56
C HIS A 59 -12.50 7.83 -16.03
N ALA A 60 -12.67 6.66 -15.42
CA ALA A 60 -12.88 6.49 -13.98
C ALA A 60 -11.69 6.97 -13.11
N SER A 61 -10.48 7.05 -13.69
CA SER A 61 -9.29 7.54 -12.97
C SER A 61 -9.25 9.06 -12.81
N GLY A 62 -10.10 9.81 -13.52
CA GLY A 62 -10.03 11.28 -13.55
C GLY A 62 -8.75 11.83 -14.18
N GLY A 63 -8.11 11.07 -15.07
CA GLY A 63 -6.86 11.44 -15.77
C GLY A 63 -5.60 10.82 -15.15
N ALA A 64 -4.48 10.99 -15.84
CA ALA A 64 -3.20 10.40 -15.47
C ALA A 64 -2.55 11.04 -14.25
N THR A 65 -2.65 12.36 -14.12
CA THR A 65 -2.12 13.08 -12.96
C THR A 65 -2.81 12.65 -11.68
N ARG A 66 -4.15 12.57 -11.69
CA ARG A 66 -4.93 12.11 -10.53
C ARG A 66 -4.65 10.65 -10.19
N LEU A 67 -4.60 9.77 -11.18
CA LEU A 67 -4.23 8.37 -10.98
C LEU A 67 -2.89 8.24 -10.24
N LEU A 68 -1.86 8.95 -10.69
CA LEU A 68 -0.54 8.87 -10.06
C LEU A 68 -0.54 9.47 -8.66
N ALA A 69 -1.23 10.59 -8.44
CA ALA A 69 -1.35 11.20 -7.11
C ALA A 69 -2.06 10.26 -6.10
N ASP A 70 -3.14 9.60 -6.53
CA ASP A 70 -3.88 8.67 -5.67
C ASP A 70 -3.01 7.44 -5.31
N VAL A 71 -2.22 6.93 -6.27
CA VAL A 71 -1.29 5.82 -6.03
C VAL A 71 -0.09 6.25 -5.19
N GLU A 72 0.42 7.47 -5.38
CA GLU A 72 1.47 8.06 -4.55
C GLU A 72 1.03 8.19 -3.10
N GLU A 73 -0.19 8.69 -2.84
CA GLU A 73 -0.73 8.74 -1.47
C GLU A 73 -0.89 7.33 -0.89
N TYR A 74 -1.35 6.36 -1.68
CA TYR A 74 -1.43 4.97 -1.24
C TYR A 74 -0.07 4.39 -0.83
N VAL A 75 0.98 4.60 -1.63
CA VAL A 75 2.36 4.19 -1.28
C VAL A 75 2.85 4.94 -0.04
N ARG A 76 2.55 6.24 0.06
CA ARG A 76 2.94 7.07 1.21
C ARG A 76 2.34 6.59 2.52
N VAL A 77 1.04 6.24 2.54
CA VAL A 77 0.35 5.67 3.70
C VAL A 77 1.05 4.38 4.14
N ASN A 78 1.26 3.43 3.23
CA ASN A 78 1.89 2.15 3.59
C ASN A 78 3.37 2.32 4.03
N ALA A 79 4.10 3.27 3.46
CA ALA A 79 5.46 3.60 3.89
C ALA A 79 5.50 4.23 5.29
N PHE A 80 4.48 5.02 5.61
CA PHE A 80 4.31 5.61 6.93
C PHE A 80 4.00 4.55 7.99
N ASP A 81 3.07 3.65 7.70
CA ASP A 81 2.73 2.52 8.59
C ASP A 81 3.94 1.61 8.82
N GLU A 82 4.69 1.31 7.76
CA GLU A 82 5.93 0.52 7.84
C GLU A 82 7.00 1.20 8.71
N ALA A 83 7.17 2.53 8.58
CA ALA A 83 8.10 3.27 9.42
C ALA A 83 7.68 3.30 10.89
N ASN A 84 6.37 3.39 11.16
CA ASN A 84 5.84 3.31 12.52
C ASN A 84 6.01 1.90 13.10
N ALA A 85 5.77 0.86 12.30
CA ALA A 85 6.02 -0.53 12.67
C ALA A 85 7.50 -0.76 13.03
N GLU A 86 8.45 -0.19 12.28
CA GLU A 86 9.88 -0.23 12.62
C GLU A 86 10.15 0.40 14.01
N MET A 87 9.49 1.51 14.35
CA MET A 87 9.64 2.12 15.68
C MET A 87 9.06 1.24 16.80
N LEU A 88 7.89 0.65 16.58
CA LEU A 88 7.26 -0.26 17.55
C LEU A 88 8.10 -1.53 17.75
N ARG A 89 8.66 -2.07 16.66
CA ARG A 89 9.52 -3.26 16.70
C ARG A 89 10.76 -3.07 17.58
N ALA A 90 11.29 -1.85 17.63
CA ALA A 90 12.45 -1.51 18.45
C ALA A 90 12.17 -1.54 19.97
N LEU A 91 10.90 -1.58 20.39
CA LEU A 91 10.53 -1.74 21.78
C LEU A 91 10.67 -3.20 22.25
N PRO A 92 10.99 -3.43 23.54
CA PRO A 92 10.78 -4.73 24.17
C PRO A 92 9.33 -5.19 24.02
N VAL A 93 9.11 -6.48 23.74
CA VAL A 93 7.77 -7.05 23.45
C VAL A 93 6.72 -6.66 24.51
N HIS A 94 7.07 -6.73 25.80
CA HIS A 94 6.16 -6.41 26.90
C HIS A 94 5.78 -4.92 27.02
N MET A 95 6.49 -4.04 26.30
CA MET A 95 6.22 -2.59 26.26
C MET A 95 5.47 -2.18 24.98
N ARG A 96 5.24 -3.12 24.06
CA ARG A 96 4.58 -2.79 22.79
C ARG A 96 3.09 -2.57 23.02
N PRO A 97 2.51 -1.50 22.44
CA PRO A 97 1.07 -1.35 22.35
C PRO A 97 0.42 -2.57 21.71
N THR A 98 -0.79 -2.92 22.18
CA THR A 98 -1.55 -4.08 21.69
C THR A 98 -2.82 -3.68 20.94
N ASP A 99 -3.13 -2.38 20.88
CA ASP A 99 -4.31 -1.82 20.24
C ASP A 99 -3.96 -0.49 19.54
N GLY A 100 -4.78 -0.11 18.56
CA GLY A 100 -4.55 1.07 17.72
C GLY A 100 -4.50 2.38 18.50
N ALA A 101 -5.33 2.57 19.51
CA ALA A 101 -5.36 3.80 20.29
C ALA A 101 -4.06 4.00 21.10
N THR A 102 -3.65 2.98 21.84
CA THR A 102 -2.39 3.00 22.61
C THR A 102 -1.18 3.13 21.68
N ALA A 103 -1.22 2.49 20.50
CA ALA A 103 -0.17 2.62 19.49
C ALA A 103 -0.07 4.05 18.97
N PHE A 104 -1.20 4.66 18.60
CA PHE A 104 -1.26 6.04 18.12
C PHE A 104 -0.73 7.03 19.16
N GLU A 105 -1.14 6.92 20.42
CA GLU A 105 -0.64 7.79 21.50
C GLU A 105 0.88 7.69 21.64
N TRP A 106 1.41 6.46 21.67
CA TRP A 106 2.84 6.23 21.78
C TRP A 106 3.59 6.78 20.56
N LEU A 107 3.13 6.46 19.35
CA LEU A 107 3.73 6.92 18.09
C LEU A 107 3.74 8.44 18.00
N SER A 108 2.62 9.10 18.31
CA SER A 108 2.51 10.56 18.32
C SER A 108 3.52 11.19 19.28
N ALA A 109 3.66 10.64 20.48
CA ALA A 109 4.65 11.11 21.45
C ALA A 109 6.09 10.92 20.93
N GLN A 110 6.39 9.81 20.26
CA GLN A 110 7.72 9.56 19.70
C GLN A 110 8.04 10.45 18.50
N LEU A 111 7.08 10.66 17.60
CA LEU A 111 7.22 11.56 16.44
C LEU A 111 7.47 13.00 16.91
N ALA A 112 6.71 13.47 17.89
CA ALA A 112 6.92 14.77 18.53
C ALA A 112 8.32 14.88 19.16
N ARG A 113 8.75 13.87 19.93
CA ARG A 113 10.10 13.84 20.54
C ARG A 113 11.23 13.85 19.52
N LYS A 114 11.01 13.25 18.34
CA LYS A 114 11.97 13.21 17.23
C LYS A 114 11.91 14.46 16.33
N GLY A 115 11.02 15.42 16.59
CA GLY A 115 10.84 16.61 15.76
C GLY A 115 10.21 16.34 14.39
N LYS A 116 9.56 15.19 14.22
CA LYS A 116 8.96 14.73 12.96
C LYS A 116 7.53 15.29 12.81
N MET A 117 7.42 16.60 12.57
CA MET A 117 6.14 17.31 12.62
C MET A 117 5.21 16.94 11.46
N GLU A 118 5.74 16.73 10.25
CA GLU A 118 4.92 16.32 9.10
C GLU A 118 4.30 14.94 9.31
N GLU A 119 5.09 13.98 9.79
CA GLU A 119 4.63 12.64 10.17
C GLU A 119 3.64 12.67 11.34
N LEU A 120 3.83 13.58 12.30
CA LEU A 120 2.91 13.75 13.41
C LEU A 120 1.55 14.30 12.96
N ASP A 121 1.55 15.30 12.09
CA ASP A 121 0.31 15.86 11.56
C ASP A 121 -0.43 14.83 10.68
N PHE A 122 0.32 14.01 9.95
CA PHE A 122 -0.23 12.86 9.23
C PHE A 122 -0.84 11.83 10.18
N ALA A 123 -0.13 11.43 11.25
CA ALA A 123 -0.67 10.52 12.27
C ALA A 123 -1.98 11.06 12.86
N ARG A 124 -2.02 12.35 13.19
CA ARG A 124 -3.19 13.00 13.83
C ARG A 124 -4.40 13.09 12.92
N ARG A 125 -4.19 13.22 11.61
CA ARG A 125 -5.28 13.20 10.63
C ARG A 125 -6.02 11.86 10.66
N ASP A 126 -5.26 10.77 10.83
CA ASP A 126 -5.78 9.41 10.72
C ASP A 126 -6.15 8.80 12.10
N GLY A 127 -5.62 9.35 13.20
CA GLY A 127 -6.01 8.98 14.55
C GLY A 127 -5.60 7.55 14.92
N ASP A 128 -6.52 6.79 15.51
CA ASP A 128 -6.29 5.39 15.90
C ASP A 128 -6.01 4.47 14.71
N VAL A 129 -6.54 4.79 13.51
CA VAL A 129 -6.24 4.06 12.26
C VAL A 129 -4.75 4.03 11.94
N CYS A 130 -4.00 5.10 12.26
CA CYS A 130 -2.54 5.11 12.15
C CYS A 130 -1.88 4.06 13.06
N GLY A 131 -2.42 3.88 14.27
CA GLY A 131 -1.93 2.88 15.21
C GLY A 131 -2.24 1.45 14.75
N GLU A 132 -3.45 1.22 14.22
CA GLU A 132 -3.85 -0.07 13.65
C GLU A 132 -2.97 -0.44 12.45
N GLY A 133 -2.77 0.48 11.50
CA GLY A 133 -1.90 0.25 10.34
C GLY A 133 -0.46 -0.10 10.73
N ALA A 134 0.10 0.57 11.74
CA ALA A 134 1.42 0.26 12.27
C ALA A 134 1.51 -1.12 12.93
N LEU A 135 0.47 -1.55 13.66
CA LEU A 135 0.41 -2.87 14.29
C LEU A 135 0.25 -3.98 13.25
N ASP A 136 -0.58 -3.78 12.23
CA ASP A 136 -0.74 -4.71 11.12
C ASP A 136 0.57 -4.89 10.34
N ALA A 137 1.25 -3.79 10.04
CA ALA A 137 2.56 -3.83 9.39
C ALA A 137 3.63 -4.52 10.28
N LEU A 138 3.62 -4.25 11.60
CA LEU A 138 4.52 -4.92 12.55
C LEU A 138 4.30 -6.44 12.54
N HIS A 139 3.04 -6.89 12.64
CA HIS A 139 2.70 -8.29 12.61
C HIS A 139 3.22 -8.96 11.32
N CYS A 140 2.95 -8.36 10.16
CA CYS A 140 3.42 -8.86 8.87
C CYS A 140 4.95 -9.01 8.83
N ILE A 141 5.68 -8.00 9.29
CA ILE A 141 7.16 -7.99 9.29
C ILE A 141 7.73 -9.08 10.21
N GLU A 142 7.15 -9.27 11.41
CA GLU A 142 7.65 -10.24 12.38
C GLU A 142 7.40 -11.68 11.94
N GLU A 143 6.25 -11.94 11.36
CA GLU A 143 5.87 -13.26 10.88
C GLU A 143 6.68 -13.66 9.65
N ALA A 144 6.91 -12.71 8.73
CA ALA A 144 7.81 -12.87 7.60
C ALA A 144 9.25 -13.14 8.05
N ALA A 145 9.74 -12.42 9.07
CA ALA A 145 11.06 -12.66 9.65
C ALA A 145 11.19 -14.05 10.29
N ALA A 146 10.08 -14.64 10.75
CA ALA A 146 10.03 -16.01 11.23
C ALA A 146 9.85 -17.06 10.11
N GLY A 147 9.90 -16.64 8.84
CA GLY A 147 9.75 -17.51 7.68
C GLY A 147 8.31 -17.96 7.42
N ARG A 148 7.32 -17.34 8.07
CA ARG A 148 5.91 -17.64 7.84
C ARG A 148 5.37 -16.78 6.70
N HIS A 149 4.57 -17.41 5.84
CA HIS A 149 3.89 -16.71 4.75
C HIS A 149 2.63 -16.04 5.30
N ILE A 150 2.59 -14.72 5.31
CA ILE A 150 1.41 -13.93 5.70
C ILE A 150 0.76 -13.32 4.47
N GLU A 151 -0.54 -13.52 4.38
CA GLU A 151 -1.40 -12.84 3.42
C GLU A 151 -2.14 -11.72 4.15
N ARG A 152 -1.66 -10.48 4.00
CA ARG A 152 -2.43 -9.32 4.47
C ARG A 152 -3.75 -9.24 3.71
N THR A 153 -4.77 -8.64 4.32
CA THR A 153 -6.10 -8.48 3.71
C THR A 153 -6.03 -7.92 2.29
N GLY A 154 -5.19 -6.91 2.04
CA GLY A 154 -5.00 -6.35 0.70
C GLY A 154 -4.49 -7.36 -0.33
N MET A 155 -3.56 -8.24 0.05
CA MET A 155 -3.06 -9.31 -0.82
C MET A 155 -4.14 -10.35 -1.11
N LEU A 156 -4.93 -10.75 -0.10
CA LEU A 156 -6.06 -11.67 -0.28
C LEU A 156 -7.09 -11.09 -1.27
N VAL A 157 -7.47 -9.82 -1.09
CA VAL A 157 -8.40 -9.12 -1.98
C VAL A 157 -7.82 -9.05 -3.39
N ALA A 158 -6.53 -8.74 -3.54
CA ALA A 158 -5.88 -8.69 -4.84
C ALA A 158 -5.87 -10.05 -5.55
N LYS A 159 -5.64 -11.15 -4.83
CA LYS A 159 -5.71 -12.52 -5.36
C LYS A 159 -7.12 -12.85 -5.83
N VAL A 160 -8.13 -12.62 -5.00
CA VAL A 160 -9.54 -12.87 -5.34
C VAL A 160 -9.97 -12.05 -6.56
N TYR A 161 -9.62 -10.76 -6.59
CA TYR A 161 -9.92 -9.89 -7.72
C TYR A 161 -9.27 -10.41 -9.01
N ARG A 162 -7.98 -10.75 -8.96
CA ARG A 162 -7.27 -11.32 -10.11
C ARG A 162 -7.92 -12.61 -10.59
N GLU A 163 -8.25 -13.52 -9.69
CA GLU A 163 -8.91 -14.79 -10.04
C GLU A 163 -10.28 -14.58 -10.70
N ALA A 164 -11.07 -13.62 -10.20
CA ALA A 164 -12.36 -13.27 -10.79
C ALA A 164 -12.19 -12.76 -12.23
N VAL A 165 -11.28 -11.80 -12.46
CA VAL A 165 -10.98 -11.26 -13.79
C VAL A 165 -10.49 -12.36 -14.74
N MET A 166 -9.62 -13.26 -14.26
CA MET A 166 -9.13 -14.36 -15.10
C MET A 166 -10.23 -15.39 -15.44
N LYS A 167 -11.18 -15.65 -14.54
CA LYS A 167 -12.31 -16.57 -14.81
C LYS A 167 -13.28 -16.01 -15.83
N GLU A 168 -13.58 -14.71 -15.77
CA GLU A 168 -14.41 -14.03 -16.78
C GLU A 168 -13.83 -14.17 -18.19
N HIS A 169 -12.50 -14.20 -18.32
CA HIS A 169 -11.82 -14.39 -19.62
C HIS A 169 -11.86 -15.82 -20.17
N VAL A 170 -12.12 -16.83 -19.34
CA VAL A 170 -12.26 -18.23 -19.80
C VAL A 170 -13.70 -18.52 -20.21
N ALA A 171 -14.66 -17.72 -19.73
CA ALA A 171 -16.08 -17.84 -20.02
C ALA A 171 -16.51 -17.13 -21.33
N HIS A 172 -15.61 -16.40 -21.98
CA HIS A 172 -15.80 -15.64 -23.23
C HIS A 172 -14.77 -16.04 -24.29
#